data_AF-A0A2P5XCX6-F1
#
_entry.id   AF-A0A2P5XCX6-F1
#
_cell.length_a   1.000
_cell.length_b   1.000
_cell.length_c   1.000
_cell.angle_alpha   90.00
_cell.angle_beta   90.00
_cell.angle_gamma   90.00
#
_symmetry.space_group_name_H-M   'P 1'
#
loop_
_entity.id
_entity.type
_entity.pdbx_description
1 polymer ?
#
loop_
_entity_poly.entity_id
_entity_poly.type
_entity_poly.pdbx_seq_one_letter_code
_entity_poly.pdbx_strand_id
1 'polypeptide(L)'
;MALDNEPFKKHMKRFVTLIVDKLKQEKLFAPQGGPIILAQIENEYNTIQRAFREKRDSYVQWAGKLALSLNANVSWIMSAEDLAYSVARFFSKNGSMVNYYMYYGGTNFGRTSASFTTTRYYDEGPLDELGLQREPKWGHLKDVYRALSLCKRALFWGVPTTLKLGPDQQAIVWQQAGASACTAFLANNNNRLAQHVNFRGQDIHLPARSISVLPDCKIVVFNTQLVTTQHNSRNFVRSELENKNFNWEMYREVPPVRLGFKFDVPRELFHLTKDTTDYALIPLLV
;
A
#
# COMPACT_ATOMS: atom_id res chain seq x y z
N MET A 1 -19.38 2.16 14.76
CA MET A 1 -19.03 0.79 14.31
C MET A 1 -20.02 0.39 13.22
N ALA A 2 -19.54 -0.16 12.10
CA ALA A 2 -20.43 -0.66 11.05
C ALA A 2 -21.15 -1.91 11.57
N LEU A 3 -22.44 -1.77 11.84
CA LEU A 3 -23.30 -2.80 12.42
C LEU A 3 -24.62 -2.82 11.67
N ASP A 4 -25.34 -3.94 11.75
CA ASP A 4 -26.67 -4.10 11.17
C ASP A 4 -27.71 -3.26 11.94
N ASN A 5 -27.69 -1.95 11.69
CA ASN A 5 -28.46 -0.95 12.42
C ASN A 5 -29.10 0.05 11.44
N GLU A 6 -30.42 0.27 11.58
CA GLU A 6 -31.21 1.04 10.60
C GLU A 6 -30.77 2.51 10.44
N PRO A 7 -30.52 3.28 11.52
CA PRO A 7 -29.91 4.60 11.40
C PRO A 7 -28.57 4.60 10.64
N PHE A 8 -27.69 3.63 10.92
CA PHE A 8 -26.40 3.54 10.25
C PHE A 8 -26.58 3.28 8.74
N LYS A 9 -27.38 2.28 8.36
CA LYS A 9 -27.69 1.98 6.96
C LYS A 9 -28.29 3.17 6.23
N LYS A 10 -29.21 3.90 6.87
CA LYS A 10 -29.84 5.10 6.29
C LYS A 10 -28.78 6.17 5.98
N HIS A 11 -27.90 6.48 6.92
CA HIS A 11 -26.85 7.49 6.73
C HIS A 11 -25.80 7.04 5.72
N MET A 12 -25.34 5.78 5.80
CA MET A 12 -24.41 5.18 4.85
C MET A 12 -24.97 5.22 3.42
N LYS A 13 -26.21 4.75 3.22
CA LYS A 13 -26.89 4.79 1.92
C LYS A 13 -26.98 6.22 1.39
N ARG A 14 -27.42 7.18 2.22
CA ARG A 14 -27.52 8.58 1.80
C ARG A 14 -26.19 9.14 1.32
N PHE A 15 -25.10 8.90 2.07
CA PHE A 15 -23.78 9.40 1.70
C PHE A 15 -23.24 8.72 0.43
N VAL A 16 -23.31 7.39 0.36
CA VAL A 16 -22.85 6.63 -0.81
C VAL A 16 -23.62 7.04 -2.06
N THR A 17 -24.94 7.17 -1.98
CA THR A 17 -25.78 7.64 -3.09
C THR A 17 -25.37 9.05 -3.53
N LEU A 18 -25.17 9.98 -2.60
CA LEU A 18 -24.71 11.34 -2.92
C LEU A 18 -23.40 11.34 -3.71
N ILE A 19 -22.40 10.55 -3.28
CA ILE A 19 -21.11 10.45 -3.97
C ILE A 19 -21.28 9.82 -5.36
N VAL A 20 -21.98 8.70 -5.46
CA VAL A 20 -22.21 8.01 -6.73
C VAL A 20 -22.94 8.90 -7.73
N ASP A 21 -23.96 9.63 -7.28
CA ASP A 21 -24.73 10.53 -8.15
C ASP A 21 -23.88 11.69 -8.66
N LYS A 22 -23.04 12.29 -7.80
CA LYS A 22 -22.07 13.31 -8.22
C LYS A 22 -21.09 12.77 -9.26
N LEU A 23 -20.51 11.59 -9.03
CA LEU A 23 -19.58 10.97 -9.98
C LEU A 23 -20.25 10.61 -11.31
N LYS A 24 -21.52 10.18 -11.29
CA LYS A 24 -22.31 9.92 -12.50
C LYS A 24 -22.65 11.18 -13.27
N GLN A 25 -23.01 12.27 -12.58
CA GLN A 25 -23.30 13.58 -13.20
C GLN A 25 -22.08 14.08 -13.98
N GLU A 26 -20.88 13.90 -13.40
CA GLU A 26 -19.59 14.23 -14.03
C GLU A 26 -19.08 13.15 -15.00
N LYS A 27 -19.87 12.10 -15.29
CA LYS A 27 -19.53 11.00 -16.21
C LYS A 27 -18.20 10.29 -15.91
N LEU A 28 -17.86 10.14 -14.63
CA LEU A 28 -16.56 9.61 -14.21
C LEU A 28 -16.46 8.08 -14.22
N PHE A 29 -17.56 7.35 -14.38
CA PHE A 29 -17.53 5.89 -14.49
C PHE A 29 -17.15 5.41 -15.90
N ALA A 30 -16.42 4.30 -16.00
CA ALA A 30 -15.95 3.75 -17.27
C ALA A 30 -17.06 3.49 -18.31
N PRO A 31 -18.27 2.99 -17.98
CA PRO A 31 -19.38 2.91 -18.93
C PRO A 31 -19.86 4.26 -19.48
N GLN A 32 -19.51 5.37 -18.83
CA GLN A 32 -19.80 6.74 -19.26
C GLN A 32 -18.59 7.39 -19.97
N GLY A 33 -17.49 6.67 -20.16
CA GLY A 33 -16.23 7.16 -20.73
C GLY A 33 -15.24 7.72 -19.71
N GLY A 34 -15.53 7.64 -18.41
CA GLY A 34 -14.68 8.17 -17.34
C GLY A 34 -13.62 7.17 -16.81
N PRO A 35 -12.75 7.63 -15.88
CA PRO A 35 -11.61 6.83 -15.42
C PRO A 35 -11.92 5.78 -14.34
N ILE A 36 -13.12 5.79 -13.72
CA ILE A 36 -13.45 4.89 -12.60
C ILE A 36 -13.85 3.52 -13.14
N ILE A 37 -12.98 2.54 -12.96
CA ILE A 37 -13.19 1.14 -13.41
C ILE A 37 -13.70 0.21 -12.30
N LEU A 38 -13.47 0.56 -11.03
CA LEU A 38 -13.85 -0.22 -9.86
C LEU A 38 -14.19 0.74 -8.70
N ALA A 39 -15.11 0.33 -7.83
CA ALA A 39 -15.44 1.03 -6.60
C ALA A 39 -15.53 0.02 -5.46
N GLN A 40 -14.97 0.37 -4.30
CA GLN A 40 -15.04 -0.46 -3.09
C GLN A 40 -16.14 0.08 -2.18
N ILE A 41 -16.98 -0.82 -1.66
CA ILE A 41 -17.88 -0.53 -0.55
C ILE A 41 -17.33 -1.22 0.70
N GLU A 42 -17.40 -0.53 1.85
CA GLU A 42 -16.72 -0.95 3.09
C GLU A 42 -15.19 -1.05 2.97
N ASN A 43 -14.51 -1.31 4.08
CA ASN A 43 -13.08 -1.60 4.11
C ASN A 43 -12.79 -2.65 5.18
N GLU A 44 -12.13 -3.76 4.80
CA GLU A 44 -11.69 -4.83 5.71
C GLU A 44 -12.78 -5.40 6.65
N TYR A 45 -14.05 -5.32 6.27
CA TYR A 45 -15.17 -5.70 7.14
C TYR A 45 -15.11 -7.16 7.61
N ASN A 46 -14.51 -8.07 6.83
CA ASN A 46 -14.32 -9.47 7.21
C ASN A 46 -13.49 -9.64 8.49
N THR A 47 -12.57 -8.70 8.80
CA THR A 47 -11.79 -8.70 10.04
C THR A 47 -12.67 -8.35 11.24
N ILE A 48 -13.60 -7.41 11.05
CA ILE A 48 -14.60 -7.00 12.06
C ILE A 48 -15.65 -8.11 12.25
N GLN A 49 -16.15 -8.71 11.16
CA GLN A 49 -17.10 -9.82 11.22
C GLN A 49 -16.54 -11.04 11.99
N ARG A 50 -15.23 -11.30 11.87
CA ARG A 50 -14.51 -12.34 12.63
C ARG A 50 -14.31 -11.99 14.11
N ALA A 51 -14.23 -10.71 14.48
CA ALA A 51 -14.22 -10.32 15.89
C ALA A 51 -15.57 -10.63 16.59
N PHE A 52 -16.66 -10.74 15.82
CA PHE A 52 -18.00 -11.08 16.31
C PHE A 52 -18.41 -12.55 16.11
N ARG A 53 -17.55 -13.41 15.52
CA ARG A 53 -17.74 -14.86 15.45
C ARG A 53 -16.42 -15.56 15.82
N GLU A 54 -16.45 -16.32 16.90
CA GLU A 54 -15.28 -16.93 17.54
C GLU A 54 -14.17 -17.46 16.59
N LYS A 55 -12.95 -17.04 16.91
CA LYS A 55 -11.62 -17.59 16.59
C LYS A 55 -11.26 -17.85 15.12
N ARG A 56 -10.32 -17.03 14.63
CA ARG A 56 -9.04 -17.51 14.03
C ARG A 56 -8.02 -16.36 13.88
N ASP A 57 -7.22 -16.15 14.92
CA ASP A 57 -5.94 -15.42 14.85
C ASP A 57 -4.81 -16.43 14.64
N SER A 58 -4.06 -16.36 13.53
CA SER A 58 -2.73 -17.02 13.53
C SER A 58 -1.70 -16.55 12.50
N TYR A 59 -1.98 -15.61 11.59
CA TYR A 59 -0.98 -15.14 10.63
C TYR A 59 -0.67 -13.65 10.76
N VAL A 60 -1.67 -12.78 10.71
CA VAL A 60 -1.47 -11.33 10.85
C VAL A 60 -0.98 -10.96 12.26
N GLN A 61 -1.54 -11.59 13.30
CA GLN A 61 -1.00 -11.43 14.66
C GLN A 61 0.39 -12.04 14.83
N TRP A 62 0.71 -13.12 14.13
CA TRP A 62 2.06 -13.71 14.18
C TRP A 62 3.08 -12.80 13.49
N ALA A 63 2.75 -12.27 12.31
CA ALA A 63 3.59 -11.33 11.57
C ALA A 63 3.75 -10.00 12.32
N GLY A 64 2.66 -9.50 12.94
CA GLY A 64 2.69 -8.33 13.81
C GLY A 64 3.49 -8.55 15.09
N LYS A 65 3.33 -9.71 15.76
CA LYS A 65 4.11 -10.07 16.96
C LYS A 65 5.59 -10.28 16.64
N LEU A 66 5.93 -10.85 15.49
CA LEU A 66 7.31 -10.98 15.01
C LEU A 66 7.92 -9.60 14.74
N ALA A 67 7.20 -8.72 14.04
CA ALA A 67 7.64 -7.35 13.77
C ALA A 67 7.84 -6.52 15.05
N LEU A 68 7.00 -6.73 16.07
CA LEU A 68 7.11 -6.09 17.38
C LEU A 68 8.20 -6.73 18.28
N SER A 69 8.38 -8.06 18.26
CA SER A 69 9.35 -8.77 19.11
C SER A 69 10.80 -8.52 18.71
N LEU A 70 11.04 -8.08 17.48
CA LEU A 70 12.36 -7.75 16.96
C LEU A 70 12.88 -6.38 17.46
N ASN A 71 12.07 -5.63 18.22
CA ASN A 71 12.42 -4.41 18.97
C ASN A 71 13.29 -3.42 18.17
N ALA A 72 13.05 -3.32 16.86
CA ALA A 72 13.93 -2.59 15.95
C ALA A 72 13.75 -1.06 16.02
N ASN A 73 12.72 -0.57 16.73
CA ASN A 73 12.39 0.86 16.86
C ASN A 73 12.37 1.65 15.54
N VAL A 74 12.12 0.96 14.42
CA VAL A 74 12.00 1.53 13.07
C VAL A 74 10.80 0.90 12.35
N SER A 75 10.16 1.67 11.47
CA SER A 75 9.13 1.15 10.56
C SER A 75 9.73 0.07 9.66
N TRP A 76 9.09 -1.09 9.59
CA TRP A 76 9.48 -2.17 8.67
C TRP A 76 9.12 -1.76 7.24
N ILE A 77 10.14 -1.46 6.44
CA ILE A 77 9.99 -1.02 5.04
C ILE A 77 10.23 -2.23 4.15
N MET A 78 9.31 -2.49 3.22
CA MET A 78 9.58 -3.45 2.14
C MET A 78 10.55 -2.84 1.13
N SER A 79 11.60 -3.58 0.82
CA SER A 79 12.58 -3.23 -0.21
C SER A 79 11.91 -3.14 -1.59
N ALA A 80 12.57 -2.50 -2.56
CA ALA A 80 12.05 -2.43 -3.92
C ALA A 80 11.98 -3.86 -4.52
N GLU A 81 12.96 -4.68 -4.19
CA GLU A 81 13.16 -6.05 -4.64
C GLU A 81 12.07 -6.98 -4.11
N ASP A 82 11.72 -6.89 -2.83
CA ASP A 82 10.65 -7.70 -2.22
C ASP A 82 9.27 -7.34 -2.78
N LEU A 83 9.02 -6.05 -3.02
CA LEU A 83 7.79 -5.60 -3.67
C LEU A 83 7.73 -6.13 -5.11
N ALA A 84 8.81 -5.99 -5.88
CA ALA A 84 8.89 -6.52 -7.24
C ALA A 84 8.73 -8.05 -7.26
N TYR A 85 9.34 -8.78 -6.32
CA TYR A 85 9.17 -10.22 -6.12
C TYR A 85 7.71 -10.58 -5.88
N SER A 86 7.05 -9.90 -4.95
CA SER A 86 5.65 -10.15 -4.60
C SER A 86 4.72 -9.90 -5.79
N VAL A 87 4.96 -8.83 -6.54
CA VAL A 87 4.21 -8.49 -7.76
C VAL A 87 4.42 -9.53 -8.84
N ALA A 88 5.66 -9.84 -9.20
CA ALA A 88 5.96 -10.85 -10.22
C ALA A 88 5.42 -12.23 -9.83
N ARG A 89 5.51 -12.59 -8.54
CA ARG A 89 4.97 -13.85 -8.01
C ARG A 89 3.45 -13.89 -8.16
N PHE A 90 2.76 -12.81 -7.81
CA PHE A 90 1.31 -12.70 -7.90
C PHE A 90 0.84 -12.85 -9.36
N PHE A 91 1.40 -12.08 -10.29
CA PHE A 91 1.05 -12.18 -11.71
C PHE A 91 1.42 -13.53 -12.31
N SER A 92 2.56 -14.13 -11.93
CA SER A 92 2.92 -15.47 -12.39
C SER A 92 1.89 -16.54 -12.02
N LYS A 93 1.13 -16.31 -10.93
CA LYS A 93 0.12 -17.23 -10.39
C LYS A 93 -1.32 -16.78 -10.66
N ASN A 94 -1.57 -16.22 -11.84
CA ASN A 94 -2.91 -15.80 -12.28
C ASN A 94 -3.49 -14.60 -11.50
N GLY A 95 -2.64 -13.83 -10.83
CA GLY A 95 -3.00 -12.53 -10.31
C GLY A 95 -3.19 -11.52 -11.44
N SER A 96 -4.21 -10.67 -11.34
CA SER A 96 -4.59 -9.73 -12.42
C SER A 96 -4.61 -8.26 -12.01
N MET A 97 -4.61 -7.96 -10.71
CA MET A 97 -4.64 -6.59 -10.18
C MET A 97 -3.83 -6.48 -8.89
N VAL A 98 -2.95 -5.48 -8.83
CA VAL A 98 -2.20 -5.09 -7.64
C VAL A 98 -2.42 -3.59 -7.41
N ASN A 99 -2.59 -3.18 -6.16
CA ASN A 99 -2.61 -1.79 -5.75
C ASN A 99 -1.56 -1.57 -4.66
N TYR A 100 -0.74 -0.53 -4.79
CA TYR A 100 0.22 -0.15 -3.74
C TYR A 100 -0.46 0.76 -2.73
N TYR A 101 -0.55 0.27 -1.49
CA TYR A 101 -0.94 1.09 -0.35
C TYR A 101 0.33 1.40 0.47
N MET A 102 0.97 2.57 0.32
CA MET A 102 0.63 3.70 -0.56
C MET A 102 1.60 3.84 -1.73
N TYR A 103 1.08 4.24 -2.90
CA TYR A 103 1.93 4.75 -3.98
C TYR A 103 2.47 6.16 -3.66
N TYR A 104 1.60 7.01 -3.13
CA TYR A 104 1.91 8.30 -2.52
C TYR A 104 1.13 8.42 -1.22
N GLY A 105 1.83 8.64 -0.09
CA GLY A 105 1.18 8.79 1.21
C GLY A 105 0.75 10.21 1.49
N GLY A 106 1.67 11.16 1.33
CA GLY A 106 1.44 12.57 1.62
C GLY A 106 1.35 12.87 3.12
N THR A 107 0.58 13.91 3.44
CA THR A 107 0.54 14.53 4.78
C THR A 107 -0.89 14.63 5.29
N ASN A 108 -1.07 14.27 6.56
CA ASN A 108 -2.28 14.48 7.33
C ASN A 108 -2.36 15.95 7.78
N PHE A 109 -2.96 16.81 6.94
CA PHE A 109 -3.09 18.24 7.23
C PHE A 109 -4.21 18.56 8.22
N GLY A 110 -3.99 19.59 9.02
CA GLY A 110 -4.94 20.04 10.03
C GLY A 110 -5.07 19.03 11.16
N ARG A 111 -6.23 18.99 11.81
CA ARG A 111 -6.46 18.17 13.02
C ARG A 111 -7.40 16.98 12.83
N THR A 112 -8.18 16.95 11.75
CA THR A 112 -9.23 15.91 11.54
C THR A 112 -8.82 14.80 10.56
N SER A 113 -7.58 14.81 10.06
CA SER A 113 -7.11 13.84 9.06
C SER A 113 -6.47 12.58 9.66
N ALA A 114 -6.00 12.65 10.92
CA ALA A 114 -5.21 11.60 11.56
C ALA A 114 -5.71 11.31 12.98
N SER A 115 -5.49 10.07 13.43
CA SER A 115 -5.75 9.65 14.81
C SER A 115 -4.62 8.73 15.26
N PHE A 116 -3.85 9.18 16.26
CA PHE A 116 -2.64 8.49 16.76
C PHE A 116 -1.60 8.15 15.68
N THR A 117 -1.61 8.89 14.57
CA THR A 117 -0.61 8.82 13.51
C THR A 117 0.11 10.15 13.39
N THR A 118 1.33 10.12 12.86
CA THR A 118 2.10 11.34 12.60
C THR A 118 1.46 12.17 11.50
N THR A 119 1.75 13.48 11.49
CA THR A 119 1.39 14.39 10.39
C THR A 119 1.91 13.86 9.05
N ARG A 120 3.15 13.35 9.03
CA ARG A 120 3.67 12.56 7.91
C ARG A 120 2.93 11.23 7.83
N TYR A 121 2.15 10.99 6.77
CA TYR A 121 1.35 9.77 6.67
C TYR A 121 2.18 8.57 6.22
N TYR A 122 2.79 8.65 5.05
CA TYR A 122 3.69 7.61 4.53
C TYR A 122 4.66 8.19 3.50
N ASP A 123 5.96 7.99 3.73
CA ASP A 123 7.06 8.58 2.93
C ASP A 123 8.00 7.51 2.36
N GLU A 124 7.65 6.25 2.55
CA GLU A 124 8.41 5.09 2.07
C GLU A 124 7.77 4.49 0.81
N GLY A 125 6.80 5.19 0.22
CA GLY A 125 6.18 4.82 -1.05
C GLY A 125 7.13 5.08 -2.24
N PRO A 126 6.71 4.66 -3.44
CA PRO A 126 7.34 5.09 -4.69
C PRO A 126 7.47 6.63 -4.80
N LEU A 127 6.46 7.36 -4.30
CA LEU A 127 6.56 8.79 -4.08
C LEU A 127 6.69 9.07 -2.58
N ASP A 128 7.61 9.95 -2.23
CA ASP A 128 7.81 10.42 -0.86
C ASP A 128 6.69 11.41 -0.46
N GLU A 129 6.65 11.86 0.80
CA GLU A 129 5.65 12.78 1.35
C GLU A 129 5.52 14.09 0.55
N LEU A 130 6.64 14.57 0.00
CA LEU A 130 6.72 15.80 -0.78
C LEU A 130 6.39 15.58 -2.27
N GLY A 131 6.06 14.35 -2.66
CA GLY A 131 5.74 13.97 -4.03
C GLY A 131 6.96 13.73 -4.92
N LEU A 132 8.17 13.65 -4.33
CA LEU A 132 9.39 13.35 -5.08
C LEU A 132 9.51 11.84 -5.32
N GLN A 133 10.11 11.48 -6.45
CA GLN A 133 10.37 10.07 -6.78
C GLN A 133 11.42 9.49 -5.83
N ARG A 134 11.06 8.40 -5.15
CA ARG A 134 11.95 7.69 -4.24
C ARG A 134 12.60 6.52 -4.96
N GLU A 135 13.89 6.64 -5.26
CA GLU A 135 14.66 5.61 -5.93
C GLU A 135 15.44 4.74 -4.93
N PRO A 136 15.62 3.44 -5.21
CA PRO A 136 15.33 2.75 -6.47
C PRO A 136 13.87 2.26 -6.58
N LYS A 137 13.05 2.48 -5.55
CA LYS A 137 11.72 1.87 -5.43
C LYS A 137 10.80 2.24 -6.59
N TRP A 138 10.70 3.53 -6.90
CA TRP A 138 9.87 3.99 -8.01
C TRP A 138 10.30 3.40 -9.35
N GLY A 139 11.59 3.49 -9.67
CA GLY A 139 12.12 3.02 -10.94
C GLY A 139 12.07 1.50 -11.08
N HIS A 140 12.42 0.75 -10.05
CA HIS A 140 12.42 -0.72 -10.07
C HIS A 140 11.00 -1.27 -10.21
N LEU A 141 10.03 -0.64 -9.53
CA LEU A 141 8.62 -0.99 -9.70
C LEU A 141 8.10 -0.63 -11.09
N LYS A 142 8.49 0.52 -11.64
CA LYS A 142 8.19 0.86 -13.04
C LYS A 142 8.72 -0.21 -14.00
N ASP A 143 9.92 -0.73 -13.77
CA ASP A 143 10.53 -1.73 -14.64
C ASP A 143 9.88 -3.12 -14.52
N VAL A 144 9.42 -3.54 -13.33
CA VAL A 144 8.60 -4.78 -13.23
C VAL A 144 7.29 -4.66 -14.01
N TYR A 145 6.63 -3.50 -14.00
CA TYR A 145 5.40 -3.30 -14.80
C TYR A 145 5.67 -3.22 -16.30
N ARG A 146 6.81 -2.68 -16.73
CA ARG A 146 7.23 -2.74 -18.14
C ARG A 146 7.42 -4.19 -18.58
N ALA A 147 8.09 -5.00 -17.78
CA ALA A 147 8.27 -6.43 -18.05
C ALA A 147 6.91 -7.17 -18.11
N LEU A 148 6.02 -6.95 -17.13
CA LEU A 148 4.67 -7.52 -17.11
C LEU A 148 3.81 -7.05 -18.29
N SER A 149 3.98 -5.81 -18.75
CA SER A 149 3.26 -5.29 -19.91
C SER A 149 3.61 -6.07 -21.19
N LEU A 150 4.87 -6.49 -21.35
CA LEU A 150 5.29 -7.34 -22.46
C LEU A 150 4.66 -8.75 -22.37
N CYS A 151 4.30 -9.18 -21.17
CA CYS A 151 3.71 -10.50 -20.90
C CYS A 151 2.17 -10.56 -21.10
N LYS A 152 1.50 -9.42 -21.28
CA LYS A 152 0.02 -9.30 -21.26
C LYS A 152 -0.71 -10.32 -22.11
N ARG A 153 -0.25 -10.54 -23.36
CA ARG A 153 -0.93 -11.46 -24.29
C ARG A 153 -0.93 -12.89 -23.76
N ALA A 154 0.19 -13.37 -23.24
CA ALA A 154 0.30 -14.71 -22.67
C ALA A 154 -0.44 -14.82 -21.32
N LEU A 155 -0.41 -13.76 -20.49
CA LEU A 155 -1.13 -13.74 -19.21
C LEU A 155 -2.66 -13.75 -19.37
N PHE A 156 -3.21 -13.10 -20.40
CA PHE A 156 -4.66 -13.05 -20.61
C PHE A 156 -5.22 -14.26 -21.36
N TRP A 157 -4.46 -14.82 -22.31
CA TRP A 157 -4.97 -15.84 -23.23
C TRP A 157 -4.24 -17.18 -23.14
N GLY A 158 -3.16 -17.25 -22.36
CA GLY A 158 -2.37 -18.45 -22.18
C GLY A 158 -2.86 -19.31 -21.02
N VAL A 159 -2.42 -20.57 -21.02
CA VAL A 159 -2.62 -21.50 -19.92
C VAL A 159 -1.30 -21.61 -19.14
N PRO A 160 -1.31 -21.48 -17.80
CA PRO A 160 -0.10 -21.64 -17.00
C PRO A 160 0.28 -23.11 -16.84
N THR A 161 1.57 -23.40 -17.01
CA THR A 161 2.18 -24.70 -16.71
C THR A 161 3.35 -24.49 -15.76
N THR A 162 3.38 -25.24 -14.65
CA THR A 162 4.48 -25.17 -13.69
C THR A 162 5.51 -26.25 -14.01
N LEU A 163 6.76 -25.85 -14.18
CA LEU A 163 7.89 -26.76 -14.38
C LEU A 163 8.81 -26.68 -13.16
N LYS A 164 9.23 -27.85 -12.66
CA LYS A 164 10.23 -27.92 -11.59
C LYS A 164 11.61 -27.82 -12.21
N LEU A 165 12.39 -26.82 -11.82
CA LEU A 165 13.76 -26.60 -12.32
C LEU A 165 14.82 -27.04 -11.30
N GLY A 166 14.44 -27.15 -10.03
CA GLY A 166 15.31 -27.59 -8.95
C GLY A 166 14.51 -27.87 -7.67
N PRO A 167 15.19 -28.06 -6.53
CA PRO A 167 14.54 -28.21 -5.22
C PRO A 167 13.71 -26.98 -4.84
N ASP A 168 14.29 -25.78 -5.00
CA ASP A 168 13.67 -24.48 -4.66
C ASP A 168 13.33 -23.64 -5.89
N GLN A 169 13.71 -24.10 -7.10
CA GLN A 169 13.55 -23.38 -8.35
C GLN A 169 12.40 -23.94 -9.19
N GLN A 170 11.59 -23.03 -9.73
CA GLN A 170 10.45 -23.38 -10.58
C GLN A 170 10.30 -22.38 -11.72
N ALA A 171 9.77 -22.85 -12.86
CA ALA A 171 9.25 -22.00 -13.91
C ALA A 171 7.73 -22.03 -13.89
N ILE A 172 7.08 -20.89 -14.09
CA ILE A 172 5.67 -20.85 -14.50
C ILE A 172 5.63 -20.29 -15.91
N VAL A 173 5.20 -21.11 -16.85
CA VAL A 173 5.14 -20.80 -18.28
C VAL A 173 3.70 -20.61 -18.69
N TRP A 174 3.39 -19.43 -19.21
CA TRP A 174 2.10 -19.07 -19.80
C TRP A 174 2.20 -19.19 -21.31
N GLN A 175 1.39 -20.07 -21.90
CA GLN A 175 1.43 -20.30 -23.35
C GLN A 175 0.02 -20.43 -23.91
N GLN A 176 -0.23 -19.77 -25.03
CA GLN A 176 -1.48 -19.86 -25.77
C GLN A 176 -1.37 -20.96 -26.84
N ALA A 177 -2.31 -21.91 -26.86
CA ALA A 177 -2.36 -22.95 -27.88
C ALA A 177 -2.59 -22.32 -29.27
N GLY A 178 -1.76 -22.68 -30.26
CA GLY A 178 -1.86 -22.18 -31.63
C GLY A 178 -1.35 -20.75 -31.86
N ALA A 179 -0.79 -20.07 -30.84
CA ALA A 179 -0.20 -18.75 -30.98
C ALA A 179 1.27 -18.72 -30.52
N SER A 180 2.03 -17.74 -31.00
CA SER A 180 3.44 -17.55 -30.64
C SER A 180 3.67 -16.92 -29.27
N ALA A 181 2.61 -16.52 -28.56
CA ALA A 181 2.72 -15.83 -27.28
C ALA A 181 3.11 -16.82 -26.16
N CYS A 182 4.31 -16.65 -25.62
CA CYS A 182 4.85 -17.45 -24.53
C CYS A 182 5.53 -16.53 -23.52
N THR A 183 5.16 -16.57 -22.25
CA THR A 183 5.87 -15.89 -21.17
C THR A 183 6.29 -16.88 -20.11
N ALA A 184 7.48 -16.72 -19.53
CA ALA A 184 7.95 -17.52 -18.40
C ALA A 184 8.37 -16.65 -17.21
N PHE A 185 8.05 -17.14 -16.01
CA PHE A 185 8.51 -16.60 -14.74
C PHE A 185 9.37 -17.65 -14.06
N LEU A 186 10.68 -17.41 -13.94
CA LEU A 186 11.62 -18.32 -13.29
C LEU A 186 11.87 -17.85 -11.88
N ALA A 187 11.38 -18.59 -10.89
CA ALA A 187 11.50 -18.24 -9.49
C ALA A 187 12.56 -19.08 -8.79
N ASN A 188 13.44 -18.43 -8.02
CA ASN A 188 14.27 -19.05 -7.00
C ASN A 188 13.67 -18.74 -5.63
N ASN A 189 13.08 -19.76 -4.99
CA ASN A 189 12.46 -19.60 -3.67
C ASN A 189 13.47 -19.78 -2.52
N ASN A 190 14.73 -20.09 -2.81
CA ASN A 190 15.77 -20.16 -1.80
C ASN A 190 16.10 -18.75 -1.29
N ASN A 191 15.95 -18.51 0.01
CA ASN A 191 16.15 -17.19 0.62
C ASN A 191 17.63 -16.83 0.84
N ARG A 192 18.57 -17.74 0.56
CA ARG A 192 19.99 -17.57 0.91
C ARG A 192 20.94 -17.72 -0.27
N LEU A 193 20.67 -18.68 -1.15
CA LEU A 193 21.59 -19.07 -2.21
C LEU A 193 21.03 -18.73 -3.60
N ALA A 194 21.89 -18.13 -4.41
CA ALA A 194 21.66 -18.02 -5.85
C ALA A 194 21.85 -19.40 -6.51
N GLN A 195 21.18 -19.62 -7.64
CA GLN A 195 21.21 -20.88 -8.35
C GLN A 195 21.20 -20.66 -9.86
N HIS A 196 21.96 -21.47 -10.59
CA HIS A 196 21.87 -21.60 -12.04
C HIS A 196 20.82 -22.65 -12.40
N VAL A 197 19.95 -22.32 -13.36
CA VAL A 197 18.93 -23.25 -13.87
C VAL A 197 19.02 -23.35 -15.38
N ASN A 198 18.85 -24.55 -15.91
CA ASN A 198 18.66 -24.75 -17.35
C ASN A 198 17.18 -24.55 -17.69
N PHE A 199 16.87 -23.54 -18.50
CA PHE A 199 15.53 -23.32 -19.04
C PHE A 199 15.61 -23.24 -20.56
N ARG A 200 14.99 -24.22 -21.24
CA ARG A 200 14.96 -24.33 -22.72
C ARG A 200 16.35 -24.28 -23.35
N GLY A 201 17.33 -24.95 -22.73
CA GLY A 201 18.70 -25.03 -23.23
C GLY A 201 19.59 -23.83 -22.88
N GLN A 202 19.05 -22.81 -22.20
CA GLN A 202 19.83 -21.69 -21.70
C GLN A 202 20.13 -21.85 -20.22
N ASP A 203 21.37 -21.56 -19.84
CA ASP A 203 21.76 -21.44 -18.44
C ASP A 203 21.42 -20.03 -17.93
N ILE A 204 20.54 -19.96 -16.94
CA ILE A 204 20.05 -18.70 -16.38
C ILE A 204 20.43 -18.61 -14.90
N HIS A 205 21.14 -17.56 -14.55
CA HIS A 205 21.45 -17.21 -13.17
C HIS A 205 20.21 -16.63 -12.47
N LEU A 206 19.80 -17.23 -11.35
CA LEU A 206 18.73 -16.73 -10.49
C LEU A 206 19.29 -16.37 -9.11
N PRO A 207 19.35 -15.07 -8.75
CA PRO A 207 19.66 -14.64 -7.39
C PRO A 207 18.75 -15.29 -6.34
N ALA A 208 19.20 -15.32 -5.09
CA ALA A 208 18.36 -15.75 -3.97
C ALA A 208 17.06 -14.92 -3.93
N ARG A 209 15.94 -15.54 -3.55
CA ARG A 209 14.64 -14.87 -3.37
C ARG A 209 14.23 -14.02 -4.59
N SER A 210 14.40 -14.53 -5.82
CA SER A 210 14.18 -13.72 -7.02
C SER A 210 13.25 -14.38 -8.03
N ILE A 211 12.69 -13.55 -8.92
CA ILE A 211 11.96 -13.99 -10.11
C ILE A 211 12.53 -13.28 -11.33
N SER A 212 12.98 -14.06 -12.32
CA SER A 212 13.30 -13.57 -13.67
C SER A 212 12.05 -13.64 -14.55
N VAL A 213 11.80 -12.59 -15.32
CA VAL A 213 10.67 -12.47 -16.25
C VAL A 213 11.18 -12.57 -17.69
N LEU A 214 10.61 -13.51 -18.44
CA LEU A 214 10.91 -13.75 -19.85
C LEU A 214 9.62 -13.60 -20.68
N PRO A 215 9.35 -12.43 -21.28
CA PRO A 215 8.09 -12.16 -21.97
C PRO A 215 7.88 -13.01 -23.23
N ASP A 216 8.95 -13.57 -23.79
CA ASP A 216 8.99 -14.43 -24.98
C ASP A 216 9.47 -15.86 -24.66
N CYS A 217 9.63 -16.20 -23.38
CA CYS A 217 10.25 -17.45 -22.90
C CYS A 217 11.71 -17.67 -23.36
N LYS A 218 12.42 -16.63 -23.81
CA LYS A 218 13.81 -16.72 -24.30
C LYS A 218 14.74 -15.71 -23.63
N ILE A 219 14.34 -14.45 -23.52
CA ILE A 219 15.23 -13.39 -23.00
C ILE A 219 14.73 -12.94 -21.64
N VAL A 220 15.63 -12.93 -20.65
CA VAL A 220 15.37 -12.31 -19.35
C VAL A 220 15.42 -10.80 -19.54
N VAL A 221 14.28 -10.13 -19.38
CA VAL A 221 14.20 -8.66 -19.49
C VAL A 221 14.21 -7.97 -18.13
N PHE A 222 13.94 -8.73 -17.05
CA PHE A 222 13.85 -8.22 -15.70
C PHE A 222 14.11 -9.35 -14.69
N ASN A 223 14.80 -9.05 -13.60
CA ASN A 223 14.87 -9.89 -12.41
C ASN A 223 14.60 -9.03 -11.18
N THR A 224 13.80 -9.57 -10.25
CA THR A 224 13.32 -8.81 -9.08
C THR A 224 14.44 -8.39 -8.11
N GLN A 225 15.59 -9.06 -8.13
CA GLN A 225 16.75 -8.76 -7.27
C GLN A 225 17.84 -7.95 -8.00
N LEU A 226 17.73 -7.75 -9.32
CA LEU A 226 18.68 -6.99 -10.11
C LEU A 226 18.15 -5.56 -10.31
N VAL A 227 18.45 -4.68 -9.37
CA VAL A 227 18.07 -3.27 -9.42
C VAL A 227 19.00 -2.51 -10.36
N THR A 228 18.45 -1.93 -11.42
CA THR A 228 19.20 -1.13 -12.41
C THR A 228 19.07 0.37 -12.19
N THR A 229 18.16 0.80 -11.31
CA THR A 229 17.87 2.20 -11.04
C THR A 229 18.83 2.77 -10.01
N GLN A 230 19.27 4.01 -10.23
CA GLN A 230 20.19 4.67 -9.32
C GLN A 230 19.49 5.04 -8.02
N HIS A 231 20.08 4.68 -6.88
CA HIS A 231 19.57 5.07 -5.57
C HIS A 231 19.65 6.59 -5.38
N ASN A 232 18.63 7.16 -4.76
CA ASN A 232 18.65 8.56 -4.35
C ASN A 232 18.44 8.69 -2.83
N SER A 233 18.81 9.86 -2.31
CA SER A 233 18.49 10.27 -0.96
C SER A 233 18.03 11.72 -0.99
N ARG A 234 17.06 12.04 -0.12
CA ARG A 234 16.56 13.40 0.04
C ARG A 234 17.38 14.11 1.11
N ASN A 235 17.79 15.34 0.82
CA ASN A 235 18.42 16.24 1.77
C ASN A 235 17.49 17.43 2.05
N PHE A 236 17.55 17.96 3.26
CA PHE A 236 16.84 19.18 3.65
C PHE A 236 17.83 20.32 3.78
N VAL A 237 17.63 21.38 3.00
CA VAL A 237 18.44 22.60 3.05
C VAL A 237 17.56 23.76 3.46
N ARG A 238 18.04 24.57 4.41
CA ARG A 238 17.33 25.73 4.91
C ARG A 238 17.25 26.81 3.81
N SER A 239 16.05 27.29 3.48
CA SER A 239 15.85 28.32 2.45
C SER A 239 16.44 29.66 2.88
N GLU A 240 17.36 30.23 2.11
CA GLU A 240 17.92 31.55 2.39
C GLU A 240 16.92 32.70 2.20
N LEU A 241 15.91 32.52 1.33
CA LEU A 241 14.88 33.54 1.10
C LEU A 241 13.91 33.61 2.28
N GLU A 242 13.42 32.46 2.71
CA GLU A 242 12.35 32.37 3.72
C GLU A 242 12.86 32.48 5.16
N ASN A 243 14.17 32.29 5.40
CA ASN A 243 14.72 32.25 6.76
C ASN A 243 15.39 33.54 7.25
N LYS A 244 15.32 34.65 6.52
CA LYS A 244 16.06 35.87 6.87
C LYS A 244 15.37 36.73 7.94
N ASN A 245 14.03 36.84 7.93
CA ASN A 245 13.31 37.86 8.69
C ASN A 245 12.08 37.30 9.44
N PHE A 246 12.25 36.31 10.32
CA PHE A 246 11.16 35.92 11.21
C PHE A 246 11.01 36.92 12.36
N ASN A 247 9.97 37.75 12.33
CA ASN A 247 9.58 38.59 13.45
C ASN A 247 8.51 37.86 14.28
N TRP A 248 8.93 37.03 15.23
CA TRP A 248 8.02 36.23 16.05
C TRP A 248 7.34 37.08 17.12
N GLU A 249 6.03 36.94 17.23
CA GLU A 249 5.24 37.44 18.35
C GLU A 249 4.79 36.28 19.23
N MET A 250 4.67 36.52 20.53
CA MET A 250 4.24 35.50 21.50
C MET A 250 2.95 35.94 22.17
N TYR A 251 1.99 35.03 22.24
CA TYR A 251 0.82 35.13 23.09
C TYR A 251 0.79 33.97 24.08
N ARG A 252 0.54 34.28 25.35
CA ARG A 252 0.38 33.26 26.40
C ARG A 252 -1.10 32.98 26.60
N GLU A 253 -1.54 31.78 26.21
CA GLU A 253 -2.90 31.32 26.45
C GLU A 253 -3.19 31.30 27.97
N VAL A 254 -4.28 31.98 28.37
CA VAL A 254 -4.71 32.03 29.77
C VAL A 254 -5.88 31.06 29.95
N PRO A 255 -5.78 30.05 30.84
CA PRO A 255 -6.89 29.14 31.10
C PRO A 255 -8.14 29.91 31.55
N PRO A 256 -9.33 29.55 31.05
CA PRO A 256 -10.57 30.22 31.42
C PRO A 256 -10.86 30.05 32.92
N VAL A 257 -11.18 31.17 33.59
CA VAL A 257 -11.50 31.21 35.03
C VAL A 257 -12.88 30.62 35.33
N ARG A 258 -13.81 30.68 34.37
CA ARG A 258 -15.14 30.04 34.46
C ARG A 258 -15.44 29.34 33.16
N LEU A 259 -15.80 28.06 33.25
CA LEU A 259 -16.32 27.29 32.12
C LEU A 259 -17.84 27.46 32.07
N GLY A 260 -18.40 27.67 30.87
CA GLY A 260 -19.83 27.92 30.65
C GLY A 260 -20.74 26.72 30.94
N PHE A 261 -20.18 25.55 31.28
CA PHE A 261 -20.91 24.32 31.52
C PHE A 261 -20.38 23.63 32.78
N LYS A 262 -21.30 23.15 33.62
CA LYS A 262 -21.02 22.26 34.75
C LYS A 262 -21.72 20.93 34.49
N PHE A 263 -21.03 19.83 34.73
CA PHE A 263 -21.58 18.49 34.64
C PHE A 263 -21.38 17.78 35.98
N ASP A 264 -22.42 17.12 36.46
CA ASP A 264 -22.36 16.38 37.74
C ASP A 264 -21.56 15.08 37.62
N VAL A 265 -21.26 14.64 36.39
CA VAL A 265 -20.55 13.39 36.09
C VAL A 265 -19.54 13.64 34.96
N PRO A 266 -18.33 13.04 35.01
CA PRO A 266 -17.38 13.09 33.91
C PRO A 266 -18.00 12.65 32.59
N ARG A 267 -17.68 13.37 31.51
CA ARG A 267 -18.13 13.06 30.15
C ARG A 267 -16.97 12.51 29.33
N GLU A 268 -17.29 11.57 28.44
CA GLU A 268 -16.36 11.11 27.42
C GLU A 268 -16.00 12.28 26.47
N LEU A 269 -14.73 12.33 26.04
CA LEU A 269 -14.14 13.47 25.35
C LEU A 269 -14.84 13.77 24.02
N PHE A 270 -15.05 12.75 23.18
CA PHE A 270 -15.73 12.92 21.89
C PHE A 270 -17.18 13.39 22.07
N HIS A 271 -17.86 12.93 23.12
CA HIS A 271 -19.19 13.42 23.44
C HIS A 271 -19.18 14.90 23.83
N LEU A 272 -18.16 15.36 24.56
CA LEU A 272 -18.04 16.75 25.00
C LEU A 272 -17.66 17.70 23.85
N THR A 273 -16.64 17.35 23.07
CA THR A 273 -16.09 18.24 22.03
C THR A 273 -16.77 18.06 20.68
N LYS A 274 -17.46 16.94 20.45
CA LYS A 274 -17.99 16.53 19.13
C LYS A 274 -16.92 16.57 18.03
N ASP A 275 -15.66 16.34 18.41
CA ASP A 275 -14.51 16.52 17.52
C ASP A 275 -14.55 17.89 16.82
N THR A 276 -14.78 18.97 17.57
CA THR A 276 -14.57 20.35 17.11
C THR A 276 -13.22 20.90 17.56
N THR A 277 -12.62 20.30 18.60
CA THR A 277 -11.32 20.65 19.17
C THR A 277 -10.65 19.41 19.76
N ASP A 278 -9.32 19.41 19.79
CA ASP A 278 -8.49 18.37 20.42
C ASP A 278 -8.46 18.52 21.95
N TYR A 279 -8.85 19.70 22.46
CA TYR A 279 -8.69 20.09 23.85
C TYR A 279 -10.04 20.17 24.56
N ALA A 280 -10.10 19.58 25.76
CA ALA A 280 -11.19 19.80 26.71
C ALA A 280 -10.62 20.15 28.08
N LEU A 281 -11.20 21.16 28.71
CA LEU A 281 -10.89 21.54 30.08
C LEU A 281 -11.93 20.95 31.02
N ILE A 282 -11.47 20.15 31.98
CA ILE A 282 -12.32 19.51 32.98
C ILE A 282 -12.02 20.15 34.33
N PRO A 283 -12.90 21.03 34.85
CA PRO A 283 -12.71 21.62 36.15
C PRO A 283 -13.05 20.57 37.22
N LEU A 284 -12.11 20.28 38.10
CA LEU A 284 -12.42 19.52 39.31
C LEU A 284 -13.02 20.49 40.34
N LEU A 285 -14.21 20.17 40.85
CA LEU A 285 -14.73 20.80 42.05
C LEU A 285 -13.85 20.32 43.21
N VAL A 286 -12.97 21.21 43.69
CA VAL A 286 -12.26 21.04 44.97
C VAL A 286 -13.09 21.71 46.05
#